data_AF-A0A917RD07-F1
#
_entry.id   AF-A0A917RD07-F1
#
_cell.length_a   1.000
_cell.length_b   1.000
_cell.length_c   1.000
_cell.angle_alpha   90.00
_cell.angle_beta   90.00
_cell.angle_gamma   90.00
#
_symmetry.space_group_name_H-M   'P 1'
#
loop_
_entity.id
_entity.type
_entity.pdbx_description
1 polymer ?
#
loop_
_entity_poly.entity_id
_entity_poly.type
_entity_poly.pdbx_seq_one_letter_code
_entity_poly.pdbx_strand_id
1 'polypeptide(L)'
;MLWRSAACTICRARAGCACGWPTSASARAATAAEARLLDERRGAPLLTMVRTTYDDQGRAVEHGSHVYQASHYSLEVTLIER
;
A
#
# COMPACT_ATOMS: atom_id res chain seq x y z
N MET A 1 7.13 -6.19 -10.66
CA MET A 1 7.98 -5.03 -11.05
C MET A 1 7.01 -3.87 -11.36
N LEU A 2 6.93 -2.71 -10.70
CA LEU A 2 7.66 -2.07 -9.61
C LEU A 2 6.64 -1.73 -8.51
N TRP A 3 6.72 -2.40 -7.37
CA TRP A 3 6.10 -1.96 -6.11
C TRP A 3 7.15 -1.24 -5.27
N ARG A 4 7.82 -0.26 -5.88
CA ARG A 4 8.73 0.65 -5.19
C ARG A 4 7.95 1.94 -5.01
N SER A 5 7.18 2.06 -3.94
CA SER A 5 6.83 3.41 -3.47
C SER A 5 8.15 4.12 -3.15
N ALA A 6 8.28 5.39 -3.54
CA ALA A 6 9.49 6.19 -3.31
C ALA A 6 9.97 6.15 -1.85
N ALA A 7 9.02 5.98 -0.92
CA ALA A 7 9.20 5.74 0.50
C ALA A 7 10.15 4.57 0.87
N CYS A 8 9.94 3.36 0.34
CA CYS A 8 10.76 2.18 0.69
C CYS A 8 12.18 2.26 0.10
N THR A 9 12.37 2.99 -1.01
CA THR A 9 13.71 3.28 -1.56
C THR A 9 14.49 4.22 -0.65
N ILE A 10 13.85 5.29 -0.14
CA ILE A 10 14.46 6.25 0.79
C ILE A 10 14.75 5.61 2.15
N CYS A 11 13.80 4.84 2.69
CA CYS A 11 13.91 4.24 4.01
C CYS A 11 15.05 3.21 4.09
N ARG A 12 15.21 2.38 3.04
CA ARG A 12 16.28 1.39 2.95
C ARG A 12 17.67 2.02 2.80
N ALA A 13 17.75 3.19 2.15
CA ALA A 13 19.02 3.88 1.89
C ALA A 13 19.58 4.63 3.11
N ARG A 14 18.78 4.91 4.14
CA ARG A 14 19.22 5.74 5.29
C ARG A 14 19.03 5.11 6.67
N ALA A 15 18.16 4.11 6.83
CA ALA A 15 17.69 3.70 8.16
C ALA A 15 17.61 2.19 8.41
N GLY A 16 18.16 1.33 7.54
CA GLY A 16 18.21 -0.12 7.80
C GLY A 16 16.84 -0.79 7.95
N CYS A 17 15.78 -0.19 7.43
CA CYS A 17 14.41 -0.62 7.68
C CYS A 17 13.96 -1.77 6.76
N ALA A 18 13.23 -2.72 7.32
CA ALA A 18 12.62 -3.81 6.57
C ALA A 18 11.28 -3.36 5.98
N CYS A 19 11.25 -3.10 4.67
CA CYS A 19 9.97 -2.93 3.97
C CYS A 19 9.33 -4.29 3.65
N GLY A 20 8.52 -4.80 4.59
CA GLY A 20 7.75 -6.03 4.44
C GLY A 20 6.51 -5.91 3.55
N TRP A 21 5.79 -7.04 3.45
CA TRP A 21 4.48 -7.18 2.78
C TRP A 21 3.45 -6.19 3.34
N PRO A 22 2.41 -5.82 2.57
CA PRO A 22 1.33 -5.00 3.10
C PRO A 22 0.73 -5.68 4.33
N THR A 23 0.53 -4.89 5.38
CA THR A 23 0.00 -5.38 6.65
C THR A 23 -1.47 -5.73 6.51
N SER A 24 -2.20 -4.96 5.71
CA SER A 24 -3.56 -5.30 5.32
C SER A 24 -3.85 -4.83 3.89
N ALA A 25 -4.69 -5.62 3.21
CA ALA A 25 -5.29 -5.26 1.94
C ALA A 25 -6.81 -5.44 2.06
N SER A 26 -7.57 -4.52 1.49
CA SER A 26 -9.03 -4.52 1.57
C SER A 26 -9.62 -3.88 0.32
N ALA A 27 -10.84 -4.28 -0.04
CA ALA A 27 -11.60 -3.64 -1.10
C ALA A 27 -12.78 -2.88 -0.50
N ARG A 28 -13.04 -1.67 -1.00
CA ARG A 28 -14.23 -0.90 -0.60
C ARG A 28 -14.71 0.03 -1.69
N ALA A 29 -15.95 0.49 -1.54
CA ALA A 29 -16.53 1.49 -2.41
C ALA A 29 -15.86 2.87 -2.24
N ALA A 30 -15.67 3.57 -3.35
CA ALA A 30 -15.16 4.94 -3.38
C ALA A 30 -16.11 5.91 -2.67
N THR A 31 -15.57 6.69 -1.73
CA THR A 31 -16.28 7.87 -1.20
C THR A 31 -16.39 8.95 -2.29
N ALA A 32 -17.25 9.95 -2.08
CA ALA A 32 -17.41 11.04 -3.04
C ALA A 32 -16.13 11.88 -3.21
N ALA A 33 -15.28 11.97 -2.18
CA ALA A 33 -14.01 12.70 -2.26
C ALA A 33 -12.98 11.92 -3.08
N GLU A 34 -12.86 10.61 -2.84
CA GLU A 34 -11.91 9.74 -3.55
C GLU A 34 -12.29 9.54 -5.00
N ALA A 35 -13.58 9.39 -5.29
CA ALA A 35 -14.09 9.32 -6.65
C ALA A 35 -13.65 10.55 -7.48
N ARG A 36 -13.68 11.75 -6.89
CA ARG A 36 -13.22 12.97 -7.57
C ARG A 36 -11.71 13.03 -7.74
N LEU A 37 -10.95 12.65 -6.70
CA LEU A 37 -9.49 12.69 -6.74
C LEU A 37 -8.90 11.65 -7.70
N LEU A 38 -9.58 10.51 -7.84
CA LEU A 38 -9.18 9.39 -8.67
C LEU A 38 -9.91 9.36 -10.01
N ASP A 39 -10.68 10.40 -10.38
CA ASP A 39 -11.46 10.43 -11.62
C ASP A 39 -12.30 9.16 -11.87
N GLU A 40 -12.93 8.67 -10.80
CA GLU A 40 -13.73 7.46 -10.77
C GLU A 40 -15.19 7.78 -10.44
N ARG A 41 -16.08 6.80 -10.68
CA ARG A 41 -17.49 6.94 -10.28
C ARG A 41 -17.63 6.79 -8.77
N ARG A 42 -18.57 7.53 -8.17
CA ARG A 42 -18.95 7.30 -6.76
C ARG A 42 -19.38 5.85 -6.58
N GLY A 43 -18.83 5.20 -5.55
CA GLY A 43 -19.08 3.79 -5.29
C GLY A 43 -18.29 2.81 -6.17
N ALA A 44 -17.42 3.30 -7.07
CA ALA A 44 -16.50 2.44 -7.80
C ALA A 44 -15.63 1.62 -6.84
N PRO A 45 -15.26 0.37 -7.19
CA PRO A 45 -14.40 -0.45 -6.35
C PRO A 45 -13.00 0.14 -6.27
N LEU A 46 -12.51 0.33 -5.05
CA LEU A 46 -11.15 0.75 -4.76
C LEU A 46 -10.40 -0.35 -4.02
N LEU A 47 -9.15 -0.55 -4.41
CA LEU A 47 -8.20 -1.37 -3.67
C LEU A 47 -7.50 -0.48 -2.64
N THR A 48 -7.64 -0.84 -1.37
CA THR A 48 -7.00 -0.15 -0.25
C THR A 48 -5.95 -1.05 0.39
N MET A 49 -4.87 -0.43 0.83
CA MET A 49 -3.73 -1.17 1.32
C MET A 49 -2.97 -0.36 2.34
N VAL A 50 -2.70 -0.97 3.49
CA VAL A 50 -1.95 -0.35 4.57
C VAL A 50 -0.62 -1.06 4.72
N ARG A 51 0.43 -0.26 4.88
CA ARG A 51 1.79 -0.73 5.05
C ARG A 51 2.47 0.03 6.18
N THR A 52 2.93 -0.71 7.19
CA THR A 52 3.82 -0.16 8.21
C THR A 52 5.25 -0.64 7.94
N THR A 53 6.21 0.29 7.91
CA THR A 53 7.64 -0.02 7.80
C THR A 53 8.27 0.06 9.18
N TYR A 54 9.16 -0.87 9.50
CA TYR A 54 9.87 -0.93 10.78
C TYR A 54 11.38 -0.82 10.58
N ASP A 55 12.08 -0.17 11.52
CA ASP A 55 13.53 -0.19 11.59
C ASP A 55 14.07 -1.55 12.10
N ASP A 56 15.40 -1.67 12.15
CA ASP A 56 16.11 -2.84 12.68
C ASP A 56 15.88 -3.07 14.19
N GLN A 57 15.41 -2.05 14.90
CA GLN A 57 15.01 -2.12 16.31
C GLN A 57 13.50 -2.42 16.49
N GLY A 58 12.77 -2.66 15.40
CA GLY A 58 11.34 -2.97 15.42
C GLY A 58 10.43 -1.77 15.67
N ARG A 59 10.93 -0.54 15.59
CA ARG A 59 10.13 0.68 15.72
C ARG A 59 9.47 1.03 14.39
N ALA A 60 8.19 1.40 14.43
CA ALA A 60 7.48 1.86 13.24
C ALA A 60 8.05 3.20 12.77
N VAL A 61 8.60 3.22 11.55
CA VAL A 61 9.20 4.41 10.94
C VAL A 61 8.29 5.06 9.90
N GLU A 62 7.34 4.32 9.36
CA GLU A 62 6.41 4.82 8.35
C GLU A 62 5.10 4.05 8.40
N HIS A 63 3.98 4.76 8.31
CA HIS A 63 2.66 4.18 8.11
C HIS A 63 2.02 4.79 6.87
N GLY A 64 1.92 3.98 5.80
CA GLY A 64 1.30 4.37 4.53
C GLY A 64 -0.06 3.72 4.37
N SER A 65 -1.09 4.53 4.09
CA SER A 65 -2.41 4.08 3.65
C SER A 65 -2.62 4.49 2.21
N HIS A 66 -2.73 3.50 1.33
CA HIS A 66 -2.80 3.70 -0.11
C HIS A 66 -4.18 3.31 -0.63
N VAL A 67 -4.66 4.06 -1.61
CA VAL A 67 -5.92 3.84 -2.31
C VAL A 67 -5.63 3.81 -3.80
N TYR A 68 -6.05 2.74 -4.47
CA TYR A 68 -5.85 2.52 -5.89
C TYR A 68 -7.19 2.27 -6.58
N GLN A 69 -7.28 2.66 -7.85
CA GLN A 69 -8.39 2.28 -8.72
C GLN A 69 -8.31 0.78 -9.01
N ALA A 70 -9.35 0.02 -8.66
CA ALA A 70 -9.34 -1.43 -8.85
C ALA A 70 -9.33 -1.83 -10.34
N SER A 71 -9.77 -0.94 -11.24
CA SER A 71 -9.74 -1.14 -12.68
C SER A 71 -8.32 -1.23 -13.26
N HIS A 72 -7.35 -0.59 -12.60
CA HIS A 72 -5.98 -0.46 -13.10
C HIS A 72 -4.95 -1.26 -12.30
N TYR A 73 -5.31 -1.73 -11.10
CA TYR A 73 -4.39 -2.40 -10.20
C TYR A 73 -5.01 -3.65 -9.58
N SER A 74 -4.28 -4.76 -9.66
CA SER A 74 -4.56 -6.00 -8.94
C SER A 74 -3.49 -6.24 -7.87
N LEU A 75 -3.89 -6.94 -6.81
CA LEU A 75 -2.97 -7.44 -5.80
C LEU A 75 -2.69 -8.92 -6.07
N GLU A 76 -1.42 -9.27 -6.24
CA GLU A 76 -0.95 -10.65 -6.36
C GLU A 76 -0.15 -11.03 -5.12
N VAL A 77 -0.52 -12.15 -4.48
CA VAL A 77 0.13 -12.66 -3.28
C VAL A 77 0.49 -14.12 -3.48
N THR A 78 1.77 -14.44 -3.28
CA THR A 78 2.26 -15.83 -3.24
C THR A 78 2.52 -16.21 -1.80
N LEU A 79 1.76 -17.19 -1.30
CA LEU A 79 1.97 -17.77 0.02
C LEU A 79 2.92 -18.95 -0.11
N ILE A 80 3.98 -18.96 0.70
CA ILE A 80 4.94 -20.06 0.79
C ILE A 80 4.91 -20.55 2.23
N GLU A 81 4.55 -21.82 2.41
CA GLU A 81 4.62 -22.49 3.69
C GLU A 81 6.07 -22.96 3.95
N ARG A 82 6.51 -22.86 5.21
CA ARG A 82 7.88 -23.12 5.64
C ARG A 82 7.98 -24.47 6.34
#